data_AF-A0A2I1DUF3-F1
#
_entry.id   AF-A0A2I1DUF3-F1
#
_cell.length_a   1.000
_cell.length_b   1.000
_cell.length_c   1.000
_cell.angle_alpha   90.00
_cell.angle_beta   90.00
_cell.angle_gamma   90.00
#
_symmetry.space_group_name_H-M   'P 1'
#
loop_
_entity.id
_entity.type
_entity.pdbx_description
1 polymer ?
#
loop_
_entity_poly.entity_id
_entity_poly.type
_entity_poly.pdbx_seq_one_letter_code
_entity_poly.pdbx_strand_id
1 'polypeptide(L)'
;MSTERKILLLGSGFVAGPTVEYILRRPENHLTIACRRIAAAEALAKQFSRAKSESIDVTNEGALDEIVSRHDLVISLIPYTNHPLVLKSAIKFGKNVVTTSYVSPAMREFHDAAIEKNLTILNEIGLDPGIDHLYAVKTINEVHEADGEIISFISYCGGLPAPECSNNPLGYKFSWSSRGVLLALRNSAKFYQDGKIVEIPGTELMSSAKPYFIYPAFAFLCYANRDSTPFKEYYNIPEAQNIVRGTLRYQGFTDFVKVLVKIGLLDDSNQNYLHFNSPEITWREVIAKVLNTSNNTEDELRKAIKSTIAENEISKDEIERILKGFKWLGLFSDKPIRRCGTLLDTLCATLEEKMQYEEGERDMVILQHKFEIKLKDGTRETWTSTLLEYGKPPGPSAMSTLVGIPCGIAVQLILDGVIKKRGVLAPYTPEIINPIIAELEKEGIKVKEEKL
;
A
#
# COMPACT_ATOMS: atom_id res chain seq x y z
N MET A 1 18.32 -34.75 -7.73
CA MET A 1 18.21 -33.76 -8.84
C MET A 1 17.04 -32.87 -8.47
N SER A 2 17.24 -31.57 -8.21
CA SER A 2 16.11 -30.69 -7.93
C SER A 2 15.31 -30.53 -9.22
N THR A 3 14.04 -30.94 -9.21
CA THR A 3 13.10 -30.69 -10.30
C THR A 3 12.99 -29.19 -10.51
N GLU A 4 13.09 -28.74 -11.76
CA GLU A 4 12.85 -27.35 -12.16
C GLU A 4 11.50 -26.87 -11.62
N ARG A 5 11.44 -25.67 -11.04
CA ARG A 5 10.22 -25.04 -10.53
C ARG A 5 9.88 -23.82 -11.38
N LYS A 6 8.67 -23.77 -11.93
CA LYS A 6 8.18 -22.69 -12.79
C LYS A 6 7.24 -21.78 -12.02
N ILE A 7 7.58 -20.50 -11.92
CA ILE A 7 6.84 -19.52 -11.13
C ILE A 7 6.29 -18.45 -12.07
N LEU A 8 4.99 -18.20 -11.98
CA LEU A 8 4.33 -17.13 -12.72
C LEU A 8 4.25 -15.88 -11.85
N LEU A 9 4.81 -14.77 -12.31
CA LEU A 9 4.64 -13.45 -11.70
C LEU A 9 3.70 -12.59 -12.56
N LEU A 10 2.49 -12.36 -12.07
CA LEU A 10 1.56 -11.40 -12.65
C LEU A 10 1.89 -10.01 -12.11
N GLY A 11 2.36 -9.12 -12.99
CA GLY A 11 2.70 -7.73 -12.65
C GLY A 11 4.20 -7.44 -12.74
N SER A 12 4.52 -6.30 -13.34
CA SER A 12 5.90 -5.80 -13.54
C SER A 12 6.05 -4.37 -12.98
N GLY A 13 5.35 -4.09 -11.88
CA GLY A 13 5.35 -2.77 -11.23
C GLY A 13 6.54 -2.56 -10.27
N PHE A 14 6.50 -1.47 -9.51
CA PHE A 14 7.58 -1.02 -8.63
C PHE A 14 8.12 -2.08 -7.65
N VAL A 15 7.26 -2.99 -7.19
CA VAL A 15 7.62 -3.98 -6.16
C VAL A 15 8.10 -5.32 -6.72
N ALA A 16 8.02 -5.53 -8.04
CA ALA A 16 8.30 -6.82 -8.66
C ALA A 16 9.79 -7.19 -8.64
N GLY A 17 10.68 -6.20 -8.77
CA GLY A 17 12.12 -6.41 -8.89
C GLY A 17 12.72 -7.24 -7.75
N PRO A 18 12.60 -6.79 -6.49
CA PRO A 18 13.14 -7.53 -5.34
C PRO A 18 12.53 -8.94 -5.16
N THR A 19 11.25 -9.14 -5.53
CA THR A 19 10.63 -10.48 -5.53
C THR A 19 11.32 -11.40 -6.54
N VAL A 20 11.52 -10.93 -7.78
CA VAL A 20 12.19 -11.71 -8.83
C VAL A 20 13.63 -12.03 -8.43
N GLU A 21 14.36 -11.02 -7.93
CA GLU A 21 15.74 -11.19 -7.48
C GLU A 21 15.84 -12.28 -6.40
N TYR A 22 15.02 -12.19 -5.34
CA TYR A 22 15.05 -13.15 -4.23
C TYR A 22 14.77 -14.58 -4.71
N ILE A 23 13.70 -14.76 -5.50
CA ILE A 23 13.27 -16.08 -5.98
C ILE A 23 14.35 -16.73 -6.87
N LEU A 24 15.00 -15.95 -7.73
CA LEU A 24 15.99 -16.46 -8.68
C LEU A 24 17.38 -16.70 -8.07
N ARG A 25 17.59 -16.41 -6.77
CA ARG A 25 18.76 -16.88 -6.00
C ARG A 25 18.83 -18.40 -5.95
N ARG A 26 17.67 -19.08 -6.02
CA ARG A 26 17.59 -20.54 -6.14
C ARG A 26 17.79 -20.97 -7.59
N PRO A 27 18.80 -21.82 -7.89
CA PRO A 27 19.12 -22.22 -9.26
C PRO A 27 18.01 -23.03 -9.94
N GLU A 28 17.15 -23.72 -9.18
CA GLU A 28 16.04 -24.52 -9.68
C GLU A 28 14.82 -23.70 -10.14
N ASN A 29 14.73 -22.43 -9.72
CA ASN A 29 13.58 -21.57 -10.00
C ASN A 29 13.72 -20.88 -11.37
N HIS A 30 12.65 -20.95 -12.16
CA HIS A 30 12.46 -20.24 -13.42
C HIS A 30 11.20 -19.40 -13.33
N LEU A 31 11.25 -18.17 -13.87
CA LEU A 31 10.20 -17.20 -13.65
C LEU A 31 9.65 -16.63 -14.97
N THR A 32 8.33 -16.57 -15.10
CA THR A 32 7.65 -15.87 -16.20
C THR A 32 7.01 -14.60 -15.65
N ILE A 33 7.46 -13.44 -16.11
CA ILE A 33 6.92 -12.13 -15.75
C ILE A 33 5.86 -11.77 -16.79
N ALA A 34 4.60 -11.67 -16.36
CA ALA A 34 3.48 -11.44 -17.26
C ALA A 34 2.71 -10.17 -16.90
N CYS A 35 2.49 -9.31 -17.89
CA CYS A 35 1.67 -8.11 -17.75
C CYS A 35 1.09 -7.66 -19.11
N ARG A 36 0.14 -6.70 -19.10
CA ARG A 36 -0.49 -6.22 -20.35
C ARG A 36 0.47 -5.49 -21.29
N ARG A 37 1.53 -4.89 -20.76
CA ARG A 37 2.52 -4.11 -21.54
C ARG A 37 3.83 -4.87 -21.58
N ILE A 38 4.03 -5.68 -22.62
CA ILE A 38 5.19 -6.58 -22.72
C ILE A 38 6.54 -5.89 -22.49
N ALA A 39 6.72 -4.64 -22.96
CA ALA A 39 7.95 -3.88 -22.77
C ALA A 39 8.36 -3.72 -21.30
N ALA A 40 7.40 -3.59 -20.37
CA ALA A 40 7.68 -3.49 -18.94
C ALA A 40 8.13 -4.84 -18.36
N ALA A 41 7.53 -5.95 -18.80
CA ALA A 41 7.96 -7.29 -18.43
C ALA A 41 9.35 -7.62 -19.00
N GLU A 42 9.62 -7.28 -20.26
CA GLU A 42 10.93 -7.45 -20.91
C GLU A 42 12.03 -6.66 -20.19
N ALA A 43 11.75 -5.40 -19.82
CA ALA A 43 12.69 -4.55 -19.11
C ALA A 43 13.12 -5.12 -17.75
N LEU A 44 12.23 -5.84 -17.06
CA LEU A 44 12.54 -6.53 -15.82
C LEU A 44 13.21 -7.89 -16.08
N ALA A 45 12.66 -8.69 -17.00
CA ALA A 45 13.16 -10.03 -17.28
C ALA A 45 14.60 -10.04 -17.81
N LYS A 46 15.00 -9.06 -18.64
CA LYS A 46 16.37 -8.98 -19.19
C LYS A 46 17.47 -8.85 -18.14
N GLN A 47 17.13 -8.50 -16.90
CA GLN A 47 18.06 -8.40 -15.79
C GLN A 47 18.43 -9.77 -15.22
N PHE A 48 17.68 -10.83 -15.56
CA PHE A 48 17.84 -12.17 -14.98
C PHE A 48 17.80 -13.27 -16.06
N SER A 49 18.84 -14.09 -16.13
CA SER A 49 18.98 -15.13 -17.18
C SER A 49 17.90 -16.24 -17.12
N ARG A 50 17.25 -16.43 -15.96
CA ARG A 50 16.18 -17.42 -15.73
C ARG A 50 14.78 -16.79 -15.69
N ALA A 51 14.65 -15.52 -16.09
CA ALA A 51 13.36 -14.87 -16.25
C ALA A 51 12.98 -14.77 -17.74
N LYS A 52 11.70 -14.98 -18.04
CA LYS A 52 11.09 -14.72 -19.35
C LYS A 52 9.94 -13.74 -19.19
N SER A 53 9.56 -13.07 -20.27
CA SER A 53 8.44 -12.12 -20.30
C SER A 53 7.31 -12.63 -21.19
N GLU A 54 6.07 -12.40 -20.78
CA GLU A 54 4.88 -12.73 -21.57
C GLU A 54 3.83 -11.60 -21.49
N SER A 55 3.08 -11.37 -22.56
CA SER A 55 1.98 -10.41 -22.55
C SER A 55 0.68 -11.11 -22.15
N ILE A 56 -0.02 -10.58 -21.15
CA ILE A 56 -1.33 -11.12 -20.76
C ILE A 56 -2.30 -10.05 -20.28
N ASP A 57 -3.56 -10.19 -20.68
CA ASP A 57 -4.69 -9.58 -20.01
C ASP A 57 -5.36 -10.62 -19.10
N VAL A 58 -5.28 -10.41 -17.79
CA VAL A 58 -5.85 -11.33 -16.78
C VAL A 58 -7.37 -11.41 -16.81
N THR A 59 -8.05 -10.50 -17.53
CA THR A 59 -9.49 -10.56 -17.75
C THR A 59 -9.88 -11.54 -18.86
N ASN A 60 -8.91 -11.96 -19.69
CA ASN A 60 -9.09 -13.05 -20.63
C ASN A 60 -8.90 -14.39 -19.92
N GLU A 61 -10.01 -15.02 -19.54
CA GLU A 61 -10.03 -16.28 -18.78
C GLU A 61 -9.24 -17.41 -19.46
N GLY A 62 -9.36 -17.55 -20.79
CA GLY A 62 -8.65 -18.59 -21.53
C GLY A 62 -7.13 -18.41 -21.50
N ALA A 63 -6.66 -17.17 -21.69
CA ALA A 63 -5.23 -16.85 -21.63
C ALA A 63 -4.67 -17.01 -20.19
N LEU A 64 -5.45 -16.60 -19.18
CA LEU A 64 -5.07 -16.75 -17.77
C LEU A 64 -4.95 -18.23 -17.39
N ASP A 65 -5.91 -19.05 -17.81
CA ASP A 65 -5.90 -20.49 -17.59
C ASP A 65 -4.70 -21.17 -18.25
N GLU A 66 -4.41 -20.83 -19.51
CA GLU A 66 -3.28 -21.37 -20.23
C GLU A 66 -1.96 -21.06 -19.51
N ILE A 67 -1.71 -19.80 -19.14
CA ILE A 67 -0.46 -19.43 -18.48
C ILE A 67 -0.35 -20.07 -17.09
N VAL A 68 -1.42 -20.08 -16.29
CA VAL A 68 -1.40 -20.64 -14.93
C VAL A 68 -1.15 -22.15 -14.96
N SER A 69 -1.72 -22.87 -15.92
CA SER A 69 -1.55 -24.33 -16.04
C SER A 69 -0.09 -24.77 -16.22
N ARG A 70 0.75 -23.92 -16.83
CA ARG A 70 2.17 -24.18 -17.15
C ARG A 70 3.15 -23.93 -16.00
N HIS A 71 2.68 -23.41 -14.86
CA HIS A 71 3.51 -23.03 -13.72
C HIS A 71 3.11 -23.80 -12.46
N ASP A 72 3.96 -23.82 -11.44
CA ASP A 72 3.77 -24.52 -10.17
C ASP A 72 3.16 -23.62 -9.10
N LEU A 73 3.45 -22.32 -9.16
CA LEU A 73 2.96 -21.29 -8.24
C LEU A 73 2.73 -19.97 -8.99
N VAL A 74 1.70 -19.23 -8.57
CA VAL A 74 1.35 -17.91 -9.11
C VAL A 74 1.57 -16.82 -8.07
N ILE A 75 2.23 -15.73 -8.45
CA ILE A 75 2.38 -14.52 -7.65
C ILE A 75 1.52 -13.43 -8.29
N SER A 76 0.64 -12.80 -7.52
CA SER A 76 -0.25 -11.74 -7.99
C SER A 76 0.15 -10.38 -7.40
N LEU A 77 0.96 -9.62 -8.16
CA LEU A 77 1.35 -8.23 -7.86
C LEU A 77 0.64 -7.22 -8.79
N ILE A 78 -0.59 -7.55 -9.18
CA ILE A 78 -1.50 -6.71 -9.98
C ILE A 78 -2.57 -6.03 -9.10
N PRO A 79 -3.40 -5.11 -9.61
CA PRO A 79 -4.48 -4.50 -8.84
C PRO A 79 -5.39 -5.53 -8.18
N TYR A 80 -5.68 -5.33 -6.89
CA TYR A 80 -6.37 -6.31 -6.03
C TYR A 80 -7.76 -6.73 -6.51
N THR A 81 -8.41 -5.91 -7.35
CA THR A 81 -9.72 -6.22 -7.95
C THR A 81 -9.67 -7.45 -8.87
N ASN A 82 -8.48 -7.82 -9.35
CA ASN A 82 -8.30 -8.96 -10.24
C ASN A 82 -7.90 -10.25 -9.50
N HIS A 83 -7.62 -10.19 -8.19
CA HIS A 83 -7.20 -11.37 -7.42
C HIS A 83 -8.22 -12.53 -7.47
N PRO A 84 -9.55 -12.30 -7.41
CA PRO A 84 -10.53 -13.39 -7.56
C PRO A 84 -10.42 -14.14 -8.90
N LEU A 85 -10.08 -13.46 -10.00
CA LEU A 85 -9.88 -14.11 -11.31
C LEU A 85 -8.65 -15.04 -11.27
N VAL A 86 -7.57 -14.57 -10.65
CA VAL A 86 -6.33 -15.35 -10.47
C VAL A 86 -6.58 -16.57 -9.58
N LEU A 87 -7.28 -16.40 -8.46
CA LEU A 87 -7.60 -17.50 -7.54
C LEU A 87 -8.49 -18.56 -8.21
N LYS A 88 -9.50 -18.14 -9.00
CA LYS A 88 -10.36 -19.05 -9.77
C LYS A 88 -9.53 -19.93 -10.70
N SER A 89 -8.63 -19.33 -11.47
CA SER A 89 -7.75 -20.06 -12.40
C SER A 89 -6.73 -20.94 -11.66
N ALA A 90 -6.07 -20.41 -10.61
CA ALA A 90 -5.13 -21.17 -9.79
C ALA A 90 -5.78 -22.41 -9.14
N ILE A 91 -6.98 -22.26 -8.56
CA ILE A 91 -7.72 -23.38 -7.99
C ILE A 91 -8.09 -24.39 -9.07
N LYS A 92 -8.56 -23.95 -10.25
CA LYS A 92 -8.87 -24.84 -11.37
C LYS A 92 -7.69 -25.77 -11.69
N PHE A 93 -6.48 -25.23 -11.76
CA PHE A 93 -5.26 -25.98 -12.10
C PHE A 93 -4.44 -26.49 -10.90
N GLY A 94 -4.93 -26.36 -9.68
CA GLY A 94 -4.24 -26.86 -8.48
C GLY A 94 -2.93 -26.15 -8.18
N LYS A 95 -2.90 -24.81 -8.30
CA LYS A 95 -1.69 -23.99 -8.12
C LYS A 95 -1.76 -23.16 -6.84
N ASN A 96 -0.65 -23.11 -6.12
CA ASN A 96 -0.51 -22.21 -4.97
C ASN A 96 -0.46 -20.75 -5.44
N VAL A 97 -0.85 -19.83 -4.56
CA VAL A 97 -0.87 -18.39 -4.87
C VAL A 97 -0.23 -17.58 -3.75
N VAL A 98 0.54 -16.55 -4.11
CA VAL A 98 1.03 -15.53 -3.17
C VAL A 98 0.57 -14.14 -3.63
N THR A 99 0.06 -13.33 -2.70
CA THR A 99 -0.30 -11.93 -2.95
C THR A 99 0.18 -11.02 -1.81
N THR A 100 0.43 -9.74 -2.11
CA THR A 100 0.80 -8.73 -1.11
C THR A 100 -0.37 -7.78 -0.80
N SER A 101 -1.60 -8.27 -0.93
CA SER A 101 -2.84 -7.49 -0.77
C SER A 101 -3.72 -8.07 0.33
N TYR A 102 -4.62 -7.25 0.88
CA TYR A 102 -5.65 -7.69 1.82
C TYR A 102 -6.51 -8.82 1.25
N VAL A 103 -6.89 -9.74 2.12
CA VAL A 103 -7.88 -10.78 1.82
C VAL A 103 -9.27 -10.13 1.72
N SER A 104 -9.76 -9.95 0.50
CA SER A 104 -11.11 -9.45 0.25
C SER A 104 -12.20 -10.49 0.54
N PRO A 105 -13.47 -10.09 0.77
CA PRO A 105 -14.58 -11.04 0.92
C PRO A 105 -14.68 -12.05 -0.24
N ALA A 106 -14.54 -11.58 -1.49
CA ALA A 106 -14.55 -12.43 -2.68
C ALA A 106 -13.38 -13.44 -2.71
N MET A 107 -12.22 -13.09 -2.12
CA MET A 107 -11.12 -14.05 -1.99
C MET A 107 -11.41 -15.12 -0.93
N ARG A 108 -12.12 -14.77 0.16
CA ARG A 108 -12.46 -15.72 1.24
C ARG A 108 -13.39 -16.85 0.76
N GLU A 109 -14.24 -16.59 -0.22
CA GLU A 109 -15.12 -17.60 -0.85
C GLU A 109 -14.35 -18.80 -1.42
N PHE A 110 -13.06 -18.63 -1.73
CA PHE A 110 -12.19 -19.68 -2.24
C PHE A 110 -11.51 -20.52 -1.15
N HIS A 111 -11.74 -20.23 0.14
CA HIS A 111 -11.04 -20.90 1.25
C HIS A 111 -11.25 -22.41 1.26
N ASP A 112 -12.50 -22.88 1.23
CA ASP A 112 -12.83 -24.31 1.29
C ASP A 112 -12.33 -25.06 0.04
N ALA A 113 -12.51 -24.46 -1.14
CA ALA A 113 -12.02 -25.04 -2.40
C ALA A 113 -10.48 -25.17 -2.42
N ALA A 114 -9.77 -24.20 -1.82
CA ALA A 114 -8.32 -24.28 -1.68
C ALA A 114 -7.90 -25.35 -0.67
N ILE A 115 -8.63 -25.55 0.43
CA ILE A 115 -8.40 -26.67 1.36
C ILE A 115 -8.62 -28.01 0.67
N GLU A 116 -9.74 -28.18 -0.04
CA GLU A 116 -10.09 -29.42 -0.74
C GLU A 116 -9.01 -29.82 -1.75
N LYS A 117 -8.45 -28.84 -2.47
CA LYS A 117 -7.35 -29.06 -3.42
C LYS A 117 -5.96 -29.07 -2.80
N ASN A 118 -5.85 -29.00 -1.47
CA ASN A 118 -4.59 -28.98 -0.73
C ASN A 118 -3.64 -27.84 -1.19
N LEU A 119 -4.21 -26.65 -1.42
CA LEU A 119 -3.51 -25.46 -1.89
C LEU A 119 -3.28 -24.45 -0.77
N THR A 120 -2.16 -23.74 -0.86
CA THR A 120 -1.85 -22.57 -0.05
C THR A 120 -2.02 -21.31 -0.88
N ILE A 121 -2.91 -20.43 -0.44
CA ILE A 121 -3.10 -19.09 -0.98
C ILE A 121 -2.70 -18.11 0.12
N LEU A 122 -1.43 -17.70 0.15
CA LEU A 122 -0.92 -16.79 1.18
C LEU A 122 -0.98 -15.34 0.70
N ASN A 123 -1.73 -14.52 1.43
CA ASN A 123 -1.97 -13.12 1.11
C ASN A 123 -1.29 -12.24 2.16
N GLU A 124 -1.48 -10.92 2.06
CA GLU A 124 -1.08 -9.99 3.11
C GLU A 124 0.40 -10.14 3.51
N ILE A 125 1.28 -10.40 2.53
CA ILE A 125 2.71 -10.65 2.79
C ILE A 125 3.64 -9.68 2.04
N GLY A 126 3.35 -8.39 2.16
CA GLY A 126 4.24 -7.30 1.73
C GLY A 126 4.81 -6.53 2.94
N LEU A 127 4.55 -5.22 2.97
CA LEU A 127 4.92 -4.33 4.07
C LEU A 127 3.75 -4.08 5.03
N ASP A 128 2.69 -3.47 4.50
CA ASP A 128 1.44 -3.14 5.19
C ASP A 128 0.30 -3.26 4.15
N PRO A 129 -0.34 -4.44 4.04
CA PRO A 129 -0.24 -5.60 4.94
C PRO A 129 0.97 -6.53 4.67
N GLY A 130 1.65 -6.98 5.74
CA GLY A 130 2.77 -7.92 5.69
C GLY A 130 3.65 -7.89 6.92
N ILE A 131 4.82 -7.25 6.83
CA ILE A 131 5.76 -7.08 7.96
C ILE A 131 5.05 -6.56 9.21
N ASP A 132 4.06 -5.67 9.04
CA ASP A 132 3.24 -5.17 10.15
C ASP A 132 2.48 -6.29 10.89
N HIS A 133 1.95 -7.28 10.18
CA HIS A 133 1.33 -8.46 10.81
C HIS A 133 2.36 -9.30 11.54
N LEU A 134 3.52 -9.55 10.91
CA LEU A 134 4.57 -10.42 11.47
C LEU A 134 4.97 -9.97 12.87
N TYR A 135 5.30 -8.68 13.02
CA TYR A 135 5.79 -8.16 14.29
C TYR A 135 4.67 -7.75 15.24
N ALA A 136 3.46 -7.41 14.77
CA ALA A 136 2.30 -7.29 15.65
C ALA A 136 1.98 -8.63 16.33
N VAL A 137 1.85 -9.69 15.53
CA VAL A 137 1.50 -11.03 16.02
C VAL A 137 2.62 -11.61 16.87
N LYS A 138 3.90 -11.40 16.52
CA LYS A 138 5.04 -11.81 17.37
C LYS A 138 4.92 -11.23 18.78
N THR A 139 4.86 -9.90 18.92
CA THR A 139 4.83 -9.25 20.23
C THR A 139 3.57 -9.61 21.01
N ILE A 140 2.40 -9.71 20.35
CA ILE A 140 1.15 -10.11 20.98
C ILE A 140 1.26 -11.53 21.57
N ASN A 141 1.79 -12.50 20.80
CA ASN A 141 1.96 -13.86 21.30
C ASN A 141 2.95 -13.91 22.47
N GLU A 142 4.07 -13.18 22.42
CA GLU A 142 5.04 -13.12 23.53
C GLU A 142 4.42 -12.58 24.82
N VAL A 143 3.56 -11.56 24.71
CA VAL A 143 2.82 -11.01 25.86
C VAL A 143 1.83 -12.02 26.41
N HIS A 144 1.04 -12.67 25.56
CA HIS A 144 0.05 -13.66 25.99
C HIS A 144 0.69 -14.92 26.58
N GLU A 145 1.80 -15.40 26.02
CA GLU A 145 2.59 -16.53 26.57
C GLU A 145 3.14 -16.23 27.97
N ALA A 146 3.35 -14.96 28.29
CA ALA A 146 3.76 -14.48 29.62
C ALA A 146 2.57 -14.14 30.55
N ASP A 147 1.34 -14.57 30.21
CA ASP A 147 0.09 -14.24 30.90
C ASP A 147 -0.18 -12.72 31.01
N GLY A 148 0.30 -11.93 30.04
CA GLY A 148 -0.01 -10.50 29.93
C GLY A 148 -1.25 -10.22 29.07
N GLU A 149 -1.70 -8.97 29.10
CA GLU A 149 -2.87 -8.45 28.39
C GLU A 149 -2.47 -7.29 27.46
N ILE A 150 -2.95 -7.29 26.20
CA ILE A 150 -2.79 -6.17 25.26
C ILE A 150 -3.92 -5.17 25.48
N ILE A 151 -3.67 -4.07 26.19
CA ILE A 151 -4.70 -3.06 26.50
C ILE A 151 -4.93 -2.12 25.31
N SER A 152 -3.88 -1.77 24.59
CA SER A 152 -3.90 -0.88 23.43
C SER A 152 -2.97 -1.41 22.34
N PHE A 153 -3.46 -1.47 21.10
CA PHE A 153 -2.66 -1.76 19.92
C PHE A 153 -2.81 -0.63 18.90
N ILE A 154 -1.70 0.05 18.62
CA ILE A 154 -1.64 1.12 17.62
C ILE A 154 -0.56 0.76 16.61
N SER A 155 -0.88 0.81 15.32
CA SER A 155 0.07 0.54 14.24
C SER A 155 -0.04 1.61 13.17
N TYR A 156 1.08 2.25 12.88
CA TYR A 156 1.16 3.31 11.87
C TYR A 156 2.31 3.03 10.91
N CYS A 157 2.02 3.09 9.61
CA CYS A 157 3.01 2.89 8.56
C CYS A 157 2.98 4.03 7.53
N GLY A 158 4.14 4.40 7.00
CA GLY A 158 4.27 5.37 5.91
C GLY A 158 5.43 5.05 4.98
N GLY A 159 5.14 4.89 3.69
CA GLY A 159 6.13 4.99 2.62
C GLY A 159 6.16 6.42 2.08
N LEU A 160 7.27 7.11 2.32
CA LEU A 160 7.46 8.54 2.10
C LEU A 160 8.79 8.81 1.36
N PRO A 161 9.00 9.99 0.77
CA PRO A 161 10.36 10.42 0.46
C PRO A 161 11.17 10.53 1.76
N ALA A 162 12.49 10.31 1.69
CA ALA A 162 13.36 10.71 2.81
C ALA A 162 13.20 12.21 3.09
N PRO A 163 13.40 12.69 4.33
CA PRO A 163 13.17 14.09 4.68
C PRO A 163 13.83 15.10 3.72
N GLU A 164 15.07 14.83 3.32
CA GLU A 164 15.85 15.64 2.38
C GLU A 164 15.30 15.63 0.94
N CYS A 165 14.54 14.60 0.55
CA CYS A 165 13.91 14.45 -0.77
C CYS A 165 12.42 14.84 -0.76
N SER A 166 11.91 15.39 0.35
CA SER A 166 10.48 15.67 0.54
C SER A 166 10.01 17.04 0.06
N ASN A 167 10.88 17.85 -0.56
CA ASN A 167 10.60 19.24 -0.90
C ASN A 167 9.66 19.43 -2.11
N ASN A 168 8.40 19.06 -1.96
CA ASN A 168 7.32 19.34 -2.89
C ASN A 168 6.03 19.67 -2.11
N PRO A 169 4.95 20.16 -2.78
CA PRO A 169 3.77 20.65 -2.07
C PRO A 169 3.08 19.68 -1.10
N LEU A 170 3.25 18.38 -1.33
CA LEU A 170 2.63 17.32 -0.54
C LEU A 170 3.61 16.65 0.44
N GLY A 171 4.91 16.93 0.36
CA GLY A 171 5.89 16.12 1.08
C GLY A 171 5.87 14.65 0.66
N TYR A 172 5.47 14.36 -0.59
CA TYR A 172 5.16 13.00 -1.02
C TYR A 172 5.72 12.71 -2.42
N LYS A 173 6.19 11.48 -2.65
CA LYS A 173 6.59 11.00 -3.97
C LYS A 173 6.06 9.58 -4.16
N PHE A 174 5.72 9.20 -5.38
CA PHE A 174 5.07 7.91 -5.63
C PHE A 174 6.11 6.79 -5.70
N SER A 175 6.15 5.95 -4.66
CA SER A 175 6.88 4.67 -4.65
C SER A 175 5.97 3.47 -4.98
N TRP A 176 4.68 3.71 -5.18
CA TRP A 176 3.65 2.75 -5.57
C TRP A 176 2.49 3.48 -6.28
N SER A 177 1.41 2.77 -6.62
CA SER A 177 0.29 3.27 -7.43
C SER A 177 -0.29 4.62 -6.94
N SER A 178 -0.17 5.67 -7.76
CA SER A 178 -0.68 7.02 -7.43
C SER A 178 -2.19 7.05 -7.21
N ARG A 179 -2.94 6.34 -8.05
CA ARG A 179 -4.39 6.18 -7.93
C ARG A 179 -4.76 5.47 -6.64
N GLY A 180 -3.98 4.47 -6.25
CA GLY A 180 -4.15 3.77 -4.98
C GLY A 180 -3.96 4.71 -3.78
N VAL A 181 -2.95 5.58 -3.82
CA VAL A 181 -2.71 6.61 -2.79
C VAL A 181 -3.93 7.52 -2.67
N LEU A 182 -4.40 8.11 -3.77
CA LEU A 182 -5.51 9.08 -3.71
C LEU A 182 -6.85 8.46 -3.32
N LEU A 183 -7.15 7.25 -3.78
CA LEU A 183 -8.35 6.54 -3.36
C LEU A 183 -8.31 6.21 -1.87
N ALA A 184 -7.14 5.87 -1.32
CA ALA A 184 -7.01 5.60 0.11
C ALA A 184 -7.37 6.81 0.98
N LEU A 185 -7.26 8.03 0.45
CA LEU A 185 -7.61 9.26 1.15
C LEU A 185 -9.12 9.51 1.22
N ARG A 186 -9.93 8.75 0.45
CA ARG A 186 -11.40 8.80 0.46
C ARG A 186 -12.04 7.66 1.26
N ASN A 187 -11.25 6.72 1.78
CA ASN A 187 -11.78 5.62 2.57
C ASN A 187 -12.39 6.14 3.88
N SER A 188 -13.46 5.50 4.35
CA SER A 188 -13.85 5.61 5.75
C SER A 188 -12.85 4.88 6.64
N ALA A 189 -12.78 5.28 7.91
CA ALA A 189 -12.04 4.55 8.92
C ALA A 189 -12.98 4.02 10.02
N LYS A 190 -12.68 2.85 10.56
CA LYS A 190 -13.41 2.23 11.67
C LYS A 190 -12.42 1.56 12.62
N PHE A 191 -12.50 1.83 13.91
CA PHE A 191 -11.51 1.34 14.88
C PHE A 191 -12.07 1.27 16.30
N TYR A 192 -11.33 0.63 17.22
CA TYR A 192 -11.68 0.63 18.64
C TYR A 192 -10.98 1.77 19.37
N GLN A 193 -11.74 2.52 20.16
CA GLN A 193 -11.25 3.51 21.11
C GLN A 193 -12.05 3.40 22.42
N ASP A 194 -11.34 3.27 23.55
CA ASP A 194 -11.93 3.15 24.88
C ASP A 194 -13.01 2.04 24.97
N GLY A 195 -12.75 0.91 24.29
CA GLY A 195 -13.64 -0.25 24.22
C GLY A 195 -14.83 -0.09 23.29
N LYS A 196 -14.98 1.07 22.61
CA LYS A 196 -16.09 1.37 21.71
C LYS A 196 -15.61 1.47 20.27
N ILE A 197 -16.51 1.15 19.34
CA ILE A 197 -16.27 1.36 17.91
C ILE A 197 -16.44 2.84 17.59
N VAL A 198 -15.44 3.42 16.93
CA VAL A 198 -15.47 4.76 16.35
C VAL A 198 -15.42 4.62 14.83
N GLU A 199 -16.27 5.38 14.13
CA GLU A 199 -16.33 5.45 12.67
C GLU A 199 -16.08 6.89 12.21
N ILE A 200 -15.20 7.04 11.22
CA ILE A 200 -14.87 8.32 10.58
C ILE A 200 -15.26 8.22 9.10
N PRO A 201 -16.23 9.03 8.64
CA PRO A 201 -16.57 9.11 7.23
C PRO A 201 -15.37 9.54 6.39
N GLY A 202 -15.26 9.05 5.14
CA GLY A 202 -14.13 9.39 4.26
C GLY A 202 -13.97 10.89 4.00
N THR A 203 -15.07 11.66 4.03
CA THR A 203 -15.08 13.12 3.92
C THR A 203 -14.41 13.84 5.10
N GLU A 204 -14.33 13.19 6.26
CA GLU A 204 -13.77 13.73 7.50
C GLU A 204 -12.39 13.14 7.83
N LEU A 205 -11.95 12.12 7.08
CA LEU A 205 -10.71 11.38 7.38
C LEU A 205 -9.49 12.30 7.49
N MET A 206 -9.29 13.20 6.53
CA MET A 206 -8.14 14.13 6.56
C MET A 206 -8.21 15.12 7.72
N SER A 207 -9.42 15.51 8.15
CA SER A 207 -9.62 16.38 9.33
C SER A 207 -9.34 15.66 10.64
N SER A 208 -9.39 14.32 10.65
CA SER A 208 -9.06 13.52 11.84
C SER A 208 -7.56 13.35 12.09
N ALA A 209 -6.72 13.78 11.14
CA ALA A 209 -5.29 13.58 11.22
C ALA A 209 -4.67 14.40 12.36
N LYS A 210 -3.68 13.81 13.05
CA LYS A 210 -3.02 14.44 14.20
C LYS A 210 -1.51 14.27 14.12
N PRO A 211 -0.70 15.18 14.67
CA PRO A 211 0.72 14.95 14.86
C PRO A 211 0.98 13.63 15.58
N TYR A 212 1.95 12.87 15.10
CA TYR A 212 2.32 11.58 15.68
C TYR A 212 3.84 11.53 15.91
N PHE A 213 4.23 11.40 17.16
CA PHE A 213 5.63 11.38 17.56
C PHE A 213 6.19 9.95 17.47
N ILE A 214 7.28 9.78 16.73
CA ILE A 214 8.07 8.53 16.68
C ILE A 214 9.50 8.85 17.12
N TYR A 215 10.22 9.64 16.31
CA TYR A 215 11.53 10.17 16.64
C TYR A 215 11.56 11.70 16.49
N PRO A 216 12.36 12.42 17.29
CA PRO A 216 12.38 13.89 17.30
C PRO A 216 12.63 14.54 15.93
N ALA A 217 13.37 13.86 15.04
CA ALA A 217 13.74 14.37 13.73
C ALA A 217 12.58 14.41 12.71
N PHE A 218 11.44 13.77 12.99
CA PHE A 218 10.35 13.65 12.04
C PHE A 218 9.10 14.42 12.46
N ALA A 219 8.48 15.09 11.49
CA ALA A 219 7.22 15.80 11.64
C ALA A 219 6.08 15.00 10.98
N PHE A 220 5.66 13.91 11.61
CA PHE A 220 4.59 13.07 11.09
C PHE A 220 3.20 13.53 11.53
N LEU A 221 2.25 13.31 10.63
CA LEU A 221 0.82 13.23 10.88
C LEU A 221 0.38 11.77 10.74
N CYS A 222 -0.58 11.35 11.54
CA CYS A 222 -1.22 10.05 11.41
C CYS A 222 -2.74 10.18 11.24
N TYR A 223 -3.35 9.25 10.50
CA TYR A 223 -4.80 9.07 10.43
C TYR A 223 -5.13 7.57 10.32
N ALA A 224 -6.32 7.18 10.79
CA ALA A 224 -6.75 5.78 10.74
C ALA A 224 -6.96 5.29 9.30
N ASN A 225 -6.73 4.01 9.02
CA ASN A 225 -6.78 3.45 7.67
C ASN A 225 -7.77 2.28 7.62
N ARG A 226 -8.83 2.39 6.81
CA ARG A 226 -9.86 1.35 6.61
C ARG A 226 -10.46 0.88 7.94
N ASP A 227 -10.75 -0.41 8.06
CA ASP A 227 -11.36 -1.01 9.24
C ASP A 227 -10.30 -1.77 10.06
N SER A 228 -10.06 -1.30 11.28
CA SER A 228 -9.18 -1.91 12.28
C SER A 228 -9.93 -2.89 13.20
N THR A 229 -11.27 -2.89 13.19
CA THR A 229 -12.05 -3.71 14.13
C THR A 229 -11.85 -5.22 13.98
N PRO A 230 -11.66 -5.80 12.78
CA PRO A 230 -11.43 -7.23 12.64
C PRO A 230 -10.12 -7.71 13.29
N PHE A 231 -9.14 -6.81 13.50
CA PHE A 231 -7.87 -7.16 14.13
C PHE A 231 -8.01 -7.54 15.60
N LYS A 232 -9.14 -7.21 16.23
CA LYS A 232 -9.50 -7.74 17.56
C LYS A 232 -9.58 -9.26 17.56
N GLU A 233 -10.17 -9.83 16.50
CA GLU A 233 -10.29 -11.27 16.29
C GLU A 233 -9.03 -11.83 15.60
N TYR A 234 -8.52 -11.17 14.55
CA TYR A 234 -7.41 -11.70 13.75
C TYR A 234 -6.11 -11.83 14.55
N TYR A 235 -5.87 -10.93 15.51
CA TYR A 235 -4.72 -11.02 16.40
C TYR A 235 -5.05 -11.62 17.76
N ASN A 236 -6.28 -12.08 17.98
CA ASN A 236 -6.73 -12.69 19.24
C ASN A 236 -6.49 -11.78 20.47
N ILE A 237 -6.88 -10.50 20.39
CA ILE A 237 -6.75 -9.51 21.46
C ILE A 237 -8.12 -9.01 21.97
N PRO A 238 -9.03 -9.89 22.44
CA PRO A 238 -10.36 -9.49 22.90
C PRO A 238 -10.34 -8.50 24.07
N GLU A 239 -9.27 -8.49 24.85
CA GLU A 239 -9.03 -7.61 25.99
C GLU A 239 -8.71 -6.15 25.59
N ALA A 240 -8.25 -5.93 24.35
CA ALA A 240 -7.85 -4.62 23.88
C ALA A 240 -9.02 -3.62 23.85
N GLN A 241 -8.77 -2.44 24.43
CA GLN A 241 -9.69 -1.31 24.47
C GLN A 241 -9.47 -0.37 23.28
N ASN A 242 -8.23 -0.26 22.81
CA ASN A 242 -7.85 0.59 21.69
C ASN A 242 -7.19 -0.28 20.61
N ILE A 243 -7.68 -0.21 19.37
CA ILE A 243 -7.14 -0.95 18.23
C ILE A 243 -7.20 -0.05 17.01
N VAL A 244 -6.07 0.49 16.59
CA VAL A 244 -5.97 1.39 15.44
C VAL A 244 -4.83 0.97 14.52
N ARG A 245 -5.15 0.71 13.26
CA ARG A 245 -4.18 0.68 12.16
C ARG A 245 -4.36 1.94 11.32
N GLY A 246 -3.27 2.56 10.92
CA GLY A 246 -3.31 3.85 10.23
C GLY A 246 -2.09 4.15 9.39
N THR A 247 -2.11 5.33 8.80
CA THR A 247 -1.12 5.77 7.83
C THR A 247 -0.39 7.02 8.30
N LEU A 248 0.92 7.08 8.05
CA LEU A 248 1.78 8.23 8.32
C LEU A 248 1.98 9.07 7.06
N ARG A 249 1.99 10.40 7.25
CA ARG A 249 2.36 11.41 6.25
C ARG A 249 3.19 12.49 6.91
N TYR A 250 3.88 13.31 6.13
CA TYR A 250 4.49 14.53 6.67
C TYR A 250 3.43 15.61 6.90
N GLN A 251 3.75 16.54 7.80
CA GLN A 251 2.98 17.76 8.03
C GLN A 251 2.64 18.50 6.73
N GLY A 252 1.46 19.12 6.67
CA GLY A 252 0.95 19.84 5.49
C GLY A 252 0.34 18.95 4.40
N PHE A 253 0.52 17.62 4.46
CA PHE A 253 -0.11 16.71 3.49
C PHE A 253 -1.65 16.74 3.56
N THR A 254 -2.21 16.64 4.78
CA THR A 254 -3.64 16.43 4.99
C THR A 254 -4.48 17.64 4.61
N ASP A 255 -4.01 18.85 4.93
CA ASP A 255 -4.70 20.09 4.56
C ASP A 255 -4.68 20.32 3.04
N PHE A 256 -3.58 19.98 2.37
CA PHE A 256 -3.49 20.02 0.91
C PHE A 256 -4.52 19.09 0.26
N VAL A 257 -4.60 17.85 0.73
CA VAL A 257 -5.58 16.85 0.25
C VAL A 257 -7.01 17.29 0.59
N LYS A 258 -7.23 17.86 1.76
CA LYS A 258 -8.53 18.35 2.19
C LYS A 258 -9.08 19.41 1.23
N VAL A 259 -8.23 20.32 0.74
CA VAL A 259 -8.63 21.29 -0.29
C VAL A 259 -8.92 20.59 -1.63
N LEU A 260 -8.12 19.61 -2.05
CA LEU A 260 -8.41 18.80 -3.25
C LEU A 260 -9.77 18.09 -3.19
N VAL A 261 -10.12 17.55 -2.02
CA VAL A 261 -11.43 16.92 -1.77
C VAL A 261 -12.54 17.97 -1.84
N LYS A 262 -12.40 19.11 -1.16
CA LYS A 262 -13.42 20.17 -1.11
C LYS A 262 -13.75 20.75 -2.48
N ILE A 263 -12.75 20.95 -3.32
CA ILE A 263 -12.99 21.43 -4.68
C ILE A 263 -13.54 20.33 -5.58
N GLY A 264 -13.48 19.05 -5.21
CA GLY A 264 -14.02 17.93 -5.99
C GLY A 264 -13.03 17.28 -6.96
N LEU A 265 -11.72 17.56 -6.84
CA LEU A 265 -10.71 17.06 -7.79
C LEU A 265 -10.41 15.57 -7.65
N LEU A 266 -10.90 14.92 -6.59
CA LEU A 266 -10.76 13.48 -6.36
C LEU A 266 -12.00 12.67 -6.80
N ASP A 267 -12.92 13.28 -7.54
CA ASP A 267 -14.06 12.60 -8.14
C ASP A 267 -13.61 11.63 -9.25
N ASP A 268 -14.08 10.39 -9.16
CA ASP A 268 -13.83 9.28 -10.08
C ASP A 268 -15.01 8.99 -11.01
N SER A 269 -16.03 9.84 -11.02
CA SER A 269 -17.09 9.83 -12.02
C SER A 269 -16.56 10.23 -13.41
N ASN A 270 -17.12 9.62 -14.45
CA ASN A 270 -16.77 9.95 -15.83
C ASN A 270 -17.18 11.39 -16.16
N GLN A 271 -16.27 12.12 -16.78
CA GLN A 271 -16.46 13.50 -17.22
C GLN A 271 -16.32 13.57 -18.73
N ASN A 272 -17.39 13.98 -19.43
CA ASN A 272 -17.41 13.99 -20.89
C ASN A 272 -16.26 14.81 -21.51
N TYR A 273 -15.87 15.92 -20.87
CA TYR A 273 -14.78 16.79 -21.33
C TYR A 273 -13.38 16.26 -21.02
N LEU A 274 -13.25 15.17 -20.25
CA LEU A 274 -11.99 14.51 -19.91
C LEU A 274 -11.76 13.19 -20.66
N HIS A 275 -12.67 12.77 -21.54
CA HIS A 275 -12.41 11.61 -22.40
C HIS A 275 -11.25 11.89 -23.37
N PHE A 276 -10.49 10.84 -23.71
CA PHE A 276 -9.32 10.94 -24.58
C PHE A 276 -9.64 11.57 -25.95
N ASN A 277 -10.85 11.34 -26.47
CA ASN A 277 -11.34 11.83 -27.76
C ASN A 277 -11.96 13.25 -27.71
N SER A 278 -12.09 13.85 -26.53
CA SER A 278 -12.67 15.20 -26.38
C SER A 278 -11.68 16.28 -26.84
N PRO A 279 -12.12 17.52 -27.11
CA PRO A 279 -11.22 18.64 -27.42
C PRO A 279 -10.15 18.85 -26.35
N GLU A 280 -9.02 19.47 -26.73
CA GLU A 280 -8.00 19.88 -25.76
C GLU A 280 -8.58 20.85 -24.75
N ILE A 281 -8.18 20.65 -23.50
CA ILE A 281 -8.58 21.46 -22.37
C ILE A 281 -7.37 21.64 -21.47
N THR A 282 -7.25 22.82 -20.88
CA THR A 282 -6.18 23.22 -19.99
C THR A 282 -6.55 22.97 -18.54
N TRP A 283 -5.55 22.93 -17.67
CA TRP A 283 -5.81 22.79 -16.23
C TRP A 283 -6.68 23.93 -15.68
N ARG A 284 -6.46 25.19 -16.11
CA ARG A 284 -7.29 26.30 -15.65
C ARG A 284 -8.76 26.19 -16.05
N GLU A 285 -9.05 25.64 -17.22
CA GLU A 285 -10.43 25.41 -17.67
C GLU A 285 -11.08 24.27 -16.89
N VAL A 286 -10.33 23.22 -16.56
CA VAL A 286 -10.79 22.15 -15.68
C VAL A 286 -11.11 22.70 -14.29
N ILE A 287 -10.22 23.47 -13.68
CA ILE A 287 -10.46 24.07 -12.35
C ILE A 287 -11.65 25.03 -12.39
N ALA A 288 -11.80 25.83 -13.45
CA ALA A 288 -12.97 26.70 -13.63
C ALA A 288 -14.29 25.91 -13.68
N LYS A 289 -14.31 24.80 -14.43
CA LYS A 289 -15.47 23.88 -14.48
C LYS A 289 -15.79 23.27 -13.12
N VAL A 290 -14.77 22.78 -12.44
CA VAL A 290 -14.88 22.15 -11.11
C VAL A 290 -15.42 23.12 -10.07
N LEU A 291 -15.03 24.40 -10.14
CA LEU A 291 -15.50 25.46 -9.26
C LEU A 291 -16.79 26.15 -9.75
N ASN A 292 -17.37 25.70 -10.86
CA ASN A 292 -18.56 26.31 -11.49
C ASN A 292 -18.42 27.82 -11.76
N THR A 293 -17.25 28.26 -12.26
CA THR A 293 -16.99 29.66 -12.63
C THR A 293 -16.67 29.80 -14.13
N SER A 294 -17.08 30.91 -14.73
CA SER A 294 -16.75 31.27 -16.12
C SER A 294 -15.42 32.03 -16.24
N ASN A 295 -14.91 32.60 -15.14
CA ASN A 295 -13.63 33.31 -15.12
C ASN A 295 -12.51 32.38 -14.65
N ASN A 296 -11.58 32.06 -15.56
CA ASN A 296 -10.48 31.12 -15.33
C ASN A 296 -9.11 31.80 -15.11
N THR A 297 -9.10 33.10 -14.80
CA THR A 297 -7.87 33.80 -14.38
C THR A 297 -7.36 33.23 -13.05
N GLU A 298 -6.04 33.18 -12.85
CA GLU A 298 -5.44 32.60 -11.64
C GLU A 298 -5.99 33.25 -10.36
N ASP A 299 -6.18 34.56 -10.34
CA ASP A 299 -6.70 35.28 -9.17
C ASP A 299 -8.14 34.91 -8.84
N GLU A 300 -9.02 34.78 -9.84
CA GLU A 300 -10.41 34.38 -9.61
C GLU A 300 -10.52 32.91 -9.20
N LEU A 301 -9.72 32.02 -9.80
CA LEU A 301 -9.66 30.62 -9.37
C LEU A 301 -9.15 30.51 -7.91
N ARG A 302 -8.11 31.27 -7.55
CA ARG A 302 -7.61 31.34 -6.15
C ARG A 302 -8.70 31.82 -5.19
N LYS A 303 -9.46 32.87 -5.54
CA LYS A 303 -10.58 33.37 -4.72
C LYS A 303 -11.69 32.33 -4.56
N ALA A 304 -12.08 31.69 -5.67
CA ALA A 304 -13.10 30.65 -5.65
C ALA A 304 -12.68 29.47 -4.76
N ILE A 305 -11.43 28.99 -4.85
CA ILE A 305 -10.91 27.94 -3.95
C ILE A 305 -10.98 28.38 -2.49
N LYS A 306 -10.52 29.60 -2.16
CA LYS A 306 -10.56 30.13 -0.78
C LYS A 306 -11.99 30.13 -0.23
N SER A 307 -12.99 30.41 -1.05
CA SER A 307 -14.41 30.43 -0.64
C SER A 307 -14.98 29.05 -0.28
N THR A 308 -14.34 27.96 -0.71
CA THR A 308 -14.75 26.58 -0.34
C THR A 308 -14.30 26.15 1.05
N ILE A 309 -13.40 26.92 1.68
CA ILE A 309 -12.79 26.60 2.97
C ILE A 309 -13.53 27.39 4.06
N ALA A 310 -13.99 26.70 5.10
CA ALA A 310 -14.69 27.36 6.20
C ALA A 310 -13.73 28.24 7.02
N GLU A 311 -14.27 29.26 7.69
CA GLU A 311 -13.47 30.15 8.52
C GLU A 311 -12.76 29.37 9.64
N ASN A 312 -11.48 29.66 9.86
CA ASN A 312 -10.59 29.00 10.83
C ASN A 312 -10.38 27.48 10.63
N GLU A 313 -10.88 26.90 9.54
CA GLU A 313 -10.68 25.48 9.23
C GLU A 313 -9.22 25.16 8.85
N ILE A 314 -8.59 26.08 8.12
CA ILE A 314 -7.18 26.05 7.73
C ILE A 314 -6.63 27.47 7.92
N SER A 315 -5.40 27.59 8.44
CA SER A 315 -4.78 28.91 8.65
C SER A 315 -4.55 29.63 7.30
N LYS A 316 -4.53 30.97 7.33
CA LYS A 316 -4.32 31.79 6.11
C LYS A 316 -2.99 31.48 5.43
N ASP A 317 -1.94 31.26 6.21
CA ASP A 317 -0.61 30.92 5.71
C ASP A 317 -0.59 29.55 5.02
N GLU A 318 -1.30 28.58 5.62
CA GLU A 318 -1.42 27.24 5.06
C GLU A 318 -2.25 27.22 3.77
N ILE A 319 -3.35 27.99 3.70
CA ILE A 319 -4.10 28.18 2.46
C ILE A 319 -3.20 28.75 1.36
N GLU A 320 -2.38 29.75 1.66
CA GLU A 320 -1.47 30.33 0.67
C GLU A 320 -0.38 29.33 0.24
N ARG A 321 0.14 28.50 1.16
CA ARG A 321 1.05 27.38 0.85
C ARG A 321 0.40 26.39 -0.11
N ILE A 322 -0.85 25.99 0.14
CA ILE A 322 -1.61 25.07 -0.71
C ILE A 322 -1.82 25.66 -2.10
N LEU A 323 -2.22 26.94 -2.21
CA LEU A 323 -2.41 27.60 -3.50
C LEU A 323 -1.11 27.75 -4.30
N LYS A 324 0.03 28.00 -3.63
CA LYS A 324 1.35 27.93 -4.28
C LYS A 324 1.67 26.52 -4.78
N GLY A 325 1.27 25.49 -4.03
CA GLY A 325 1.41 24.11 -4.47
C GLY A 325 0.52 23.74 -5.65
N PHE A 326 -0.72 24.23 -5.71
CA PHE A 326 -1.59 24.08 -6.89
C PHE A 326 -0.98 24.75 -8.12
N LYS A 327 -0.37 25.92 -7.94
CA LYS A 327 0.40 26.57 -9.00
C LYS A 327 1.60 25.73 -9.44
N TRP A 328 2.37 25.16 -8.50
CA TRP A 328 3.50 24.26 -8.80
C TRP A 328 3.06 23.00 -9.59
N LEU A 329 1.88 22.46 -9.26
CA LEU A 329 1.24 21.38 -10.01
C LEU A 329 0.78 21.79 -11.41
N GLY A 330 0.70 23.10 -11.69
CA GLY A 330 0.24 23.63 -12.96
C GLY A 330 -1.29 23.75 -13.06
N LEU A 331 -2.02 23.64 -11.94
CA LEU A 331 -3.48 23.65 -11.93
C LEU A 331 -4.11 24.98 -12.40
N PHE A 332 -3.32 26.07 -12.43
CA PHE A 332 -3.74 27.38 -12.93
C PHE A 332 -3.15 27.75 -14.30
N SER A 333 -2.45 26.81 -14.93
CA SER A 333 -1.72 27.04 -16.18
C SER A 333 -2.56 26.76 -17.43
N ASP A 334 -2.10 27.27 -18.56
CA ASP A 334 -2.60 26.95 -19.90
C ASP A 334 -2.00 25.65 -20.47
N LYS A 335 -1.33 24.83 -19.63
CA LYS A 335 -0.81 23.52 -20.06
C LYS A 335 -2.01 22.60 -20.38
N PRO A 336 -2.06 21.98 -21.57
CA PRO A 336 -3.05 20.94 -21.87
C PRO A 336 -2.93 19.78 -20.87
N ILE A 337 -4.08 19.26 -20.44
CA ILE A 337 -4.10 18.10 -19.54
C ILE A 337 -3.95 16.79 -20.29
N ARG A 338 -3.47 15.76 -19.59
CA ARG A 338 -3.69 14.39 -20.03
C ARG A 338 -5.11 13.96 -19.67
N ARG A 339 -5.98 13.85 -20.67
CA ARG A 339 -7.38 13.43 -20.53
C ARG A 339 -7.48 11.93 -20.19
N CYS A 340 -7.91 11.63 -18.95
CA CYS A 340 -7.98 10.26 -18.42
C CYS A 340 -9.42 9.80 -18.10
N GLY A 341 -10.45 10.51 -18.56
CA GLY A 341 -11.87 10.17 -18.36
C GLY A 341 -12.48 10.70 -17.06
N THR A 342 -11.72 10.74 -15.97
CA THR A 342 -12.16 11.23 -14.65
C THR A 342 -11.26 12.35 -14.14
N LEU A 343 -11.73 13.15 -13.16
CA LEU A 343 -10.91 14.19 -12.52
C LEU A 343 -9.76 13.56 -11.74
N LEU A 344 -10.07 12.52 -10.96
CA LEU A 344 -9.08 11.75 -10.20
C LEU A 344 -7.94 11.23 -11.09
N ASP A 345 -8.26 10.53 -12.18
CA ASP A 345 -7.23 9.92 -13.03
C ASP A 345 -6.45 10.98 -13.85
N THR A 346 -7.08 12.11 -14.17
CA THR A 346 -6.43 13.26 -14.82
C THR A 346 -5.44 13.95 -13.88
N LEU A 347 -5.82 14.12 -12.61
CA LEU A 347 -4.92 14.61 -11.56
C LEU A 347 -3.78 13.62 -11.33
N CYS A 348 -4.07 12.33 -11.19
CA CYS A 348 -3.07 11.26 -11.04
C CYS A 348 -1.98 11.38 -12.11
N ALA A 349 -2.35 11.54 -13.38
CA ALA A 349 -1.38 11.69 -14.46
C ALA A 349 -0.44 12.89 -14.28
N THR A 350 -0.94 14.01 -13.75
CA THR A 350 -0.12 15.20 -13.48
C THR A 350 0.78 15.00 -12.26
N LEU A 351 0.26 14.35 -11.21
CA LEU A 351 1.05 14.03 -10.02
C LEU A 351 2.15 13.01 -10.35
N GLU A 352 1.86 12.02 -11.18
CA GLU A 352 2.82 11.04 -11.68
C GLU A 352 3.90 11.67 -12.56
N GLU A 353 3.61 12.77 -13.27
CA GLU A 353 4.64 13.49 -14.02
C GLU A 353 5.57 14.28 -13.07
N LYS A 354 5.01 14.88 -12.01
CA LYS A 354 5.70 15.88 -11.18
C LYS A 354 6.32 15.36 -9.89
N MET A 355 5.84 14.24 -9.36
CA MET A 355 6.19 13.76 -8.02
C MET A 355 6.82 12.36 -8.06
N GLN A 356 7.65 12.11 -9.07
CA GLN A 356 8.52 10.94 -9.11
C GLN A 356 9.79 11.19 -8.30
N TYR A 357 10.43 10.10 -7.90
CA TYR A 357 11.81 10.14 -7.45
C TYR A 357 12.73 10.45 -8.62
N GLU A 358 13.63 11.40 -8.42
CA GLU A 358 14.70 11.76 -9.35
C GLU A 358 15.96 10.93 -9.08
N GLU A 359 16.94 11.03 -9.97
CA GLU A 359 18.20 10.32 -9.81
C GLU A 359 18.91 10.71 -8.51
N GLY A 360 19.33 9.71 -7.73
CA GLY A 360 20.01 9.90 -6.44
C GLY A 360 19.08 10.15 -5.25
N GLU A 361 17.78 10.41 -5.48
CA GLU A 361 16.82 10.52 -4.39
C GLU A 361 16.42 9.16 -3.84
N ARG A 362 16.02 9.12 -2.57
CA ARG A 362 15.65 7.89 -1.87
C ARG A 362 14.30 8.00 -1.18
N ASP A 363 13.56 6.91 -1.17
CA ASP A 363 12.39 6.73 -0.34
C ASP A 363 12.78 6.33 1.09
N MET A 364 11.80 6.35 1.97
CA MET A 364 11.88 5.97 3.36
C MET A 364 10.59 5.24 3.72
N VAL A 365 10.73 4.13 4.44
CA VAL A 365 9.61 3.47 5.10
C VAL A 365 9.79 3.61 6.60
N ILE A 366 8.74 4.06 7.26
CA ILE A 366 8.60 4.02 8.72
C ILE A 366 7.37 3.19 9.07
N LEU A 367 7.54 2.21 9.94
CA LEU A 367 6.47 1.41 10.54
C LEU A 367 6.73 1.40 12.04
N GLN A 368 5.71 1.71 12.84
CA GLN A 368 5.77 1.53 14.28
C GLN A 368 4.50 0.88 14.79
N HIS A 369 4.67 -0.19 15.55
CA HIS A 369 3.66 -0.67 16.49
C HIS A 369 3.92 -0.05 17.87
N LYS A 370 2.84 0.27 18.57
CA LYS A 370 2.85 0.67 19.97
C LYS A 370 1.83 -0.17 20.71
N PHE A 371 2.28 -0.81 21.77
CA PHE A 371 1.49 -1.67 22.64
C PHE A 371 1.45 -1.07 24.03
N GLU A 372 0.27 -0.86 24.59
CA GLU A 372 0.13 -0.68 26.03
C GLU A 372 -0.26 -2.03 26.62
N ILE A 373 0.57 -2.53 27.52
CA ILE A 373 0.51 -3.90 28.02
C ILE A 373 0.27 -3.85 29.53
N LYS A 374 -0.52 -4.78 30.03
CA LYS A 374 -0.60 -5.09 31.45
C LYS A 374 0.02 -6.48 31.68
N LEU A 375 1.13 -6.52 32.42
CA LEU A 375 1.81 -7.76 32.77
C LEU A 375 1.01 -8.55 33.82
N LYS A 376 1.38 -9.82 34.01
CA LYS A 376 0.77 -10.73 34.97
C LYS A 376 0.69 -10.19 36.40
N ASP A 377 1.70 -9.43 36.84
CA ASP A 377 1.76 -8.81 38.17
C ASP A 377 0.91 -7.53 38.29
N GLY A 378 0.26 -7.11 37.20
CA GLY A 378 -0.53 -5.87 37.09
C GLY A 378 0.26 -4.64 36.66
N THR A 379 1.59 -4.74 36.51
CA THR A 379 2.45 -3.65 36.02
C THR A 379 2.04 -3.27 34.59
N ARG A 380 2.00 -1.96 34.31
CA ARG A 380 1.73 -1.45 32.96
C ARG A 380 3.02 -1.01 32.28
N GLU A 381 3.27 -1.51 31.09
CA GLU A 381 4.41 -1.14 30.25
C GLU A 381 3.93 -0.63 28.89
N THR A 382 4.73 0.22 28.25
CA THR A 382 4.52 0.59 26.84
C THR A 382 5.67 0.03 26.02
N TRP A 383 5.36 -0.83 25.05
CA TRP A 383 6.36 -1.37 24.13
C TRP A 383 6.17 -0.79 22.74
N THR A 384 7.25 -0.67 21.99
CA THR A 384 7.23 -0.28 20.59
C THR A 384 8.02 -1.25 19.74
N SER A 385 7.56 -1.48 18.52
CA SER A 385 8.28 -2.26 17.50
C SER A 385 8.41 -1.37 16.26
N THR A 386 9.62 -0.88 15.99
CA THR A 386 9.87 0.18 15.00
C THR A 386 10.79 -0.28 13.88
N LEU A 387 10.37 -0.13 12.63
CA LEU A 387 11.16 -0.31 11.41
C LEU A 387 11.31 1.04 10.72
N LEU A 388 12.57 1.45 10.49
CA LEU A 388 12.93 2.61 9.69
C LEU A 388 13.97 2.16 8.65
N GLU A 389 13.59 2.15 7.38
CA GLU A 389 14.48 1.78 6.27
C GLU A 389 14.48 2.89 5.23
N TYR A 390 15.65 3.14 4.63
CA TYR A 390 15.81 4.06 3.50
C TYR A 390 16.15 3.28 2.23
N GLY A 391 15.65 3.75 1.09
CA GLY A 391 16.06 3.24 -0.22
C GLY A 391 17.56 3.45 -0.45
N LYS A 392 18.14 2.63 -1.33
CA LYS A 392 19.59 2.59 -1.58
C LYS A 392 19.91 2.92 -3.04
N PRO A 393 19.79 4.18 -3.52
CA PRO A 393 20.10 4.55 -4.90
C PRO A 393 21.55 4.22 -5.28
N PRO A 394 21.83 3.73 -6.51
CA PRO A 394 20.89 3.47 -7.62
C PRO A 394 20.15 2.10 -7.52
N GLY A 395 20.24 1.41 -6.40
CA GLY A 395 19.54 0.16 -6.10
C GLY A 395 18.07 0.32 -5.71
N PRO A 396 17.45 -0.72 -5.12
CA PRO A 396 16.02 -0.74 -4.86
C PRO A 396 15.60 0.27 -3.79
N SER A 397 14.35 0.72 -3.91
CA SER A 397 13.67 1.55 -2.91
C SER A 397 13.34 0.73 -1.66
N ALA A 398 13.22 1.37 -0.50
CA ALA A 398 12.75 0.74 0.74
C ALA A 398 11.37 0.09 0.55
N MET A 399 10.43 0.80 -0.07
CA MET A 399 9.09 0.27 -0.40
C MET A 399 9.17 -0.99 -1.26
N SER A 400 9.95 -0.96 -2.35
CA SER A 400 10.09 -2.12 -3.23
C SER A 400 10.71 -3.32 -2.51
N THR A 401 11.70 -3.07 -1.64
CA THR A 401 12.41 -4.10 -0.87
C THR A 401 11.49 -4.72 0.18
N LEU A 402 10.84 -3.89 0.99
CA LEU A 402 10.00 -4.32 2.10
C LEU A 402 8.65 -4.92 1.67
N VAL A 403 8.25 -4.77 0.40
CA VAL A 403 7.14 -5.53 -0.18
C VAL A 403 7.64 -6.78 -0.89
N GLY A 404 8.69 -6.64 -1.70
CA GLY A 404 9.11 -7.69 -2.61
C GLY A 404 9.86 -8.85 -1.94
N ILE A 405 10.67 -8.56 -0.92
CA ILE A 405 11.45 -9.57 -0.18
C ILE A 405 10.54 -10.47 0.67
N PRO A 406 9.59 -9.97 1.49
CA PRO A 406 8.64 -10.86 2.20
C PRO A 406 7.84 -11.74 1.24
N CYS A 407 7.43 -11.20 0.09
CA CYS A 407 6.75 -11.97 -0.95
C CYS A 407 7.65 -13.09 -1.50
N GLY A 408 8.92 -12.81 -1.80
CA GLY A 408 9.88 -13.80 -2.26
C GLY A 408 10.14 -14.91 -1.23
N ILE A 409 10.28 -14.53 0.04
CA ILE A 409 10.42 -15.47 1.17
C ILE A 409 9.20 -16.39 1.26
N ALA A 410 8.00 -15.82 1.25
CA ALA A 410 6.75 -16.58 1.30
C ALA A 410 6.62 -17.60 0.17
N VAL A 411 6.94 -17.19 -1.07
CA VAL A 411 6.97 -18.08 -2.24
C VAL A 411 7.92 -19.24 -1.99
N GLN A 412 9.15 -18.96 -1.55
CA GLN A 412 10.15 -19.98 -1.36
C GLN A 412 9.77 -20.96 -0.23
N LEU A 413 9.26 -20.47 0.89
CA LEU A 413 8.80 -21.31 2.01
C LEU A 413 7.61 -22.21 1.65
N ILE A 414 6.74 -21.76 0.74
CA ILE A 414 5.66 -22.61 0.20
C ILE A 414 6.24 -23.69 -0.72
N LEU A 415 7.13 -23.32 -1.65
CA LEU A 415 7.76 -24.26 -2.58
C LEU A 415 8.62 -25.32 -1.87
N ASP A 416 9.25 -24.95 -0.76
CA ASP A 416 10.04 -25.85 0.08
C ASP A 416 9.20 -26.67 1.08
N GLY A 417 7.88 -26.44 1.13
CA GLY A 417 6.97 -27.18 1.99
C GLY A 417 7.11 -26.86 3.48
N VAL A 418 7.70 -25.71 3.81
CA VAL A 418 7.79 -25.19 5.19
C VAL A 418 6.43 -24.68 5.64
N ILE A 419 5.74 -23.90 4.80
CA ILE A 419 4.36 -23.46 5.05
C ILE A 419 3.41 -24.57 4.60
N LYS A 420 2.79 -25.24 5.56
CA LYS A 420 1.93 -26.43 5.33
C LYS A 420 0.44 -26.13 5.41
N LYS A 421 0.04 -25.03 6.04
CA LYS A 421 -1.35 -24.64 6.18
C LYS A 421 -2.00 -24.40 4.80
N ARG A 422 -3.25 -24.85 4.65
CA ARG A 422 -4.02 -24.78 3.39
C ARG A 422 -5.19 -23.81 3.50
N GLY A 423 -5.71 -23.40 2.35
CA GLY A 423 -6.79 -22.43 2.25
C GLY A 423 -6.29 -21.04 1.87
N VAL A 424 -7.19 -20.07 2.02
CA VAL A 424 -6.91 -18.63 1.88
C VAL A 424 -6.42 -18.11 3.22
N LEU A 425 -5.16 -17.68 3.26
CA LEU A 425 -4.41 -17.38 4.48
C LEU A 425 -3.86 -15.95 4.50
N ALA A 426 -3.56 -15.48 5.70
CA ALA A 426 -2.82 -14.28 6.02
C ALA A 426 -1.84 -14.61 7.18
N PRO A 427 -0.77 -13.82 7.38
CA PRO A 427 0.28 -14.11 8.38
C PRO A 427 -0.15 -13.75 9.81
N TYR A 428 -1.19 -14.43 10.32
CA TYR A 428 -1.80 -14.14 11.63
C TYR A 428 -1.47 -15.16 12.73
N THR A 429 -0.65 -16.16 12.44
CA THR A 429 -0.34 -17.24 13.40
C THR A 429 1.16 -17.51 13.47
N PRO A 430 1.72 -17.86 14.64
CA PRO A 430 3.13 -18.22 14.81
C PRO A 430 3.68 -19.21 13.77
N GLU A 431 2.89 -20.23 13.40
CA GLU A 431 3.27 -21.23 12.38
C GLU A 431 3.63 -20.60 11.02
N ILE A 432 2.95 -19.52 10.63
CA ILE A 432 3.21 -18.80 9.38
C ILE A 432 4.29 -17.74 9.59
N ILE A 433 4.21 -16.96 10.67
CA ILE A 433 5.06 -15.77 10.84
C ILE A 433 6.51 -16.11 11.21
N ASN A 434 6.74 -17.11 12.06
CA ASN A 434 8.06 -17.43 12.59
C ASN A 434 9.06 -17.81 11.50
N PRO A 435 8.77 -18.71 10.55
CA PRO A 435 9.71 -19.02 9.47
C PRO A 435 9.95 -17.82 8.54
N ILE A 436 8.96 -16.93 8.36
CA ILE A 436 9.12 -15.73 7.54
C ILE A 436 10.03 -14.71 8.24
N ILE A 437 9.81 -14.44 9.53
CA ILE A 437 10.65 -13.53 10.33
C ILE A 437 12.10 -14.02 10.33
N ALA A 438 12.32 -15.32 10.52
CA ALA A 438 13.66 -15.91 10.52
C ALA A 438 14.43 -15.68 9.20
N GLU A 439 13.75 -15.69 8.05
CA GLU A 439 14.40 -15.36 6.77
C GLU A 439 14.52 -13.84 6.56
N LEU A 440 13.55 -13.04 6.98
CA LEU A 440 13.62 -11.57 6.88
C LEU A 440 14.81 -10.99 7.64
N GLU A 441 15.10 -11.51 8.83
CA GLU A 441 16.23 -11.05 9.63
C GLU A 441 17.59 -11.36 8.97
N LYS A 442 17.69 -12.43 8.17
CA LYS A 442 18.88 -12.76 7.36
C LYS A 442 19.08 -11.77 6.22
N GLU A 443 17.99 -11.23 5.68
CA GLU A 443 18.01 -10.14 4.69
C GLU A 443 18.33 -8.77 5.33
N GLY A 444 18.51 -8.72 6.66
CA GLY A 444 18.80 -7.50 7.40
C GLY A 444 17.57 -6.63 7.66
N ILE A 445 16.37 -7.09 7.29
CA ILE A 445 15.11 -6.40 7.58
C ILE A 445 14.73 -6.71 9.03
N LYS A 446 14.90 -5.74 9.91
CA LYS A 446 14.68 -5.90 11.36
C LYS A 446 13.76 -4.81 11.89
N VAL A 447 12.82 -5.22 12.73
CA VAL A 447 12.01 -4.31 13.54
C VAL A 447 12.64 -4.23 14.92
N LYS A 448 12.97 -3.01 15.37
CA LYS A 448 13.56 -2.77 16.68
C LYS A 448 12.49 -2.73 17.76
N GLU A 449 12.56 -3.64 18.72
CA GLU A 449 11.66 -3.68 19.88
C GLU A 449 12.26 -2.89 21.06
N GLU A 450 11.48 -1.99 21.66
CA GLU A 450 11.90 -1.14 22.79
C GLU A 450 10.79 -1.05 23.84
N LYS A 451 11.16 -1.10 25.12
CA LYS A 451 10.28 -0.78 26.26
C LYS A 451 10.50 0.69 26.63
N LEU A 452 9.41 1.48 26.66
CA LEU A 452 9.43 2.92 26.95
C LEU A 452 9.26 3.23 28.43
#